data_AF-A0A3D4BC34-F1
#
_entry.id   AF-A0A3D4BC34-F1
#
_cell.length_a   1.000
_cell.length_b   1.000
_cell.length_c   1.000
_cell.angle_alpha   90.00
_cell.angle_beta   90.00
_cell.angle_gamma   90.00
#
_symmetry.space_group_name_H-M   'P 1'
#
loop_
_entity.id
_entity.type
_entity.pdbx_description
1 polymer ?
#
loop_
_entity_poly.entity_id
_entity_poly.type
_entity_poly.pdbx_seq_one_letter_code
_entity_poly.pdbx_strand_id
1 'polypeptide(L)'
;MKVRDLKKLGITGSEPMKQAQALIGEMKRQKSSRARIRDMIRAVIHDPGTYHDHPLYGSFAQLLPSHRFTPRGQSAPYQQWGEDLDSQSIQQMENACALPV
;
A
#
# COMPACT_ATOMS: atom_id res chain seq x y z
N MET A 1 18.29 -3.77 6.28
CA MET A 1 18.02 -2.90 5.10
C MET A 1 18.65 -1.53 5.36
N LYS A 2 19.02 -0.79 4.33
CA LYS A 2 19.53 0.60 4.44
C LYS A 2 18.39 1.59 4.20
N VAL A 3 18.55 2.85 4.59
CA VAL A 3 17.57 3.94 4.36
C VAL A 3 17.15 4.04 2.89
N ARG A 4 18.10 3.88 1.97
CA ARG A 4 17.82 3.87 0.51
C ARG A 4 16.85 2.77 0.10
N ASP A 5 16.89 1.62 0.76
CA ASP A 5 16.01 0.49 0.44
C ASP A 5 14.59 0.79 0.92
N LEU A 6 14.44 1.45 2.06
CA LEU A 6 13.15 1.87 2.62
C LEU A 6 12.50 2.97 1.77
N LYS A 7 13.29 3.95 1.30
CA LYS A 7 12.81 4.97 0.36
C LYS A 7 12.29 4.35 -0.95
N LYS A 8 12.98 3.35 -1.48
CA LYS A 8 12.52 2.59 -2.67
C LYS A 8 11.21 1.85 -2.46
N LEU A 9 10.82 1.60 -1.21
CA LEU A 9 9.55 0.97 -0.84
C LEU A 9 8.45 2.00 -0.53
N GLY A 10 8.66 3.29 -0.84
CA GLY A 10 7.66 4.34 -0.64
C GLY A 10 7.67 5.01 0.73
N ILE A 11 8.60 4.64 1.63
CA ILE A 11 8.72 5.28 2.95
C ILE A 11 9.49 6.59 2.80
N THR A 12 8.76 7.70 2.70
CA THR A 12 9.31 9.05 2.46
C THR A 12 9.22 9.98 3.68
N GLY A 13 8.33 9.69 4.64
CA GLY A 13 8.15 10.47 5.87
C GLY A 13 9.21 10.22 6.95
N SER A 14 9.52 11.24 7.76
CA SER A 14 10.49 11.16 8.87
C SER A 14 10.06 10.18 9.96
N GLU A 15 8.77 10.19 10.33
CA GLU A 15 8.23 9.35 11.38
C GLU A 15 8.12 7.86 10.98
N PRO A 16 7.51 7.50 9.82
CA PRO A 16 7.55 6.13 9.31
C PRO A 16 8.97 5.58 9.14
N MET A 17 9.93 6.44 8.76
CA MET A 17 11.33 6.04 8.60
C MET A 17 11.99 5.68 9.94
N LYS A 18 11.80 6.49 10.98
CA LYS A 18 12.28 6.19 12.33
C LYS A 18 11.69 4.88 12.82
N GLN A 19 10.39 4.67 12.61
CA GLN A 19 9.74 3.47 13.10
C GLN A 19 10.15 2.21 12.33
N ALA A 20 10.37 2.31 11.02
CA ALA A 20 10.98 1.23 10.25
C ALA A 20 12.39 0.86 10.78
N GLN A 21 13.20 1.85 11.15
CA GLN A 21 14.53 1.61 11.72
C GLN A 21 14.46 0.93 13.09
N ALA A 22 13.56 1.39 13.98
CA ALA A 22 13.32 0.78 15.28
C ALA A 22 12.87 -0.69 15.14
N LEU A 23 11.93 -0.95 14.23
CA LEU A 23 11.46 -2.30 13.92
C LEU A 23 12.57 -3.21 13.41
N ILE A 24 13.42 -2.73 12.50
CA ILE A 24 14.60 -3.48 12.03
C ILE A 24 15.55 -3.80 13.18
N GLY A 25 15.74 -2.86 14.12
CA GLY A 25 16.55 -3.06 15.32
C GLY A 25 16.00 -4.16 16.21
N GLU A 26 14.70 -4.16 16.47
CA GLU A 26 14.02 -5.18 17.28
C GLU A 26 14.08 -6.57 16.62
N MET A 27 13.79 -6.68 15.33
CA MET A 27 13.89 -7.94 14.60
C MET A 27 15.32 -8.52 14.61
N LYS A 28 16.35 -7.66 14.58
CA LYS A 28 17.75 -8.09 14.74
C LYS A 28 18.05 -8.60 16.14
N ARG A 29 17.51 -7.97 17.19
CA ARG A 29 17.64 -8.47 18.58
C ARG A 29 17.05 -9.86 18.72
N GLN A 30 15.95 -10.13 18.02
CA GLN A 30 15.32 -11.45 17.93
C GLN A 30 16.04 -12.43 16.99
N LYS A 31 17.26 -12.12 16.54
CA LYS A 31 18.08 -12.93 15.62
C LYS A 31 17.38 -13.27 14.29
N SER A 32 16.44 -12.44 13.84
CA SER A 32 15.78 -12.64 12.55
C SER A 32 16.78 -12.50 11.40
N SER A 33 16.66 -13.38 10.40
CA SER A 33 17.49 -13.32 9.21
C SER A 33 17.22 -12.04 8.40
N ARG A 34 18.21 -11.60 7.63
CA ARG A 34 18.07 -10.42 6.77
C ARG A 34 16.95 -10.58 5.74
N ALA A 35 16.73 -11.80 5.23
CA ALA A 35 15.65 -12.11 4.31
C ALA A 35 14.29 -11.91 4.99
N ARG A 36 14.10 -12.52 6.17
CA ARG A 36 12.86 -12.40 6.95
C ARG A 36 12.50 -10.96 7.31
N ILE A 37 13.49 -10.14 7.69
CA ILE A 37 13.27 -8.71 7.95
C ILE A 37 12.73 -7.99 6.71
N ARG A 38 13.31 -8.29 5.54
CA ARG A 38 12.90 -7.66 4.29
C ARG A 38 11.50 -8.08 3.87
N ASP A 39 11.19 -9.37 3.99
CA ASP A 39 9.90 -9.91 3.58
C ASP A 39 8.79 -9.40 4.50
N MET A 40 9.05 -9.33 5.82
CA MET A 40 8.09 -8.79 6.76
C MET A 40 7.82 -7.30 6.54
N ILE A 41 8.86 -6.49 6.31
CA ILE A 41 8.66 -5.06 6.01
C ILE A 41 7.83 -4.87 4.74
N ARG A 42 8.07 -5.68 3.70
CA ARG A 42 7.26 -5.65 2.48
C ARG A 42 5.81 -6.07 2.74
N ALA A 43 5.60 -7.11 3.53
CA ALA A 43 4.26 -7.57 3.89
C ALA A 43 3.46 -6.48 4.62
N VAL A 44 4.09 -5.81 5.60
CA VAL A 44 3.45 -4.70 6.34
C VAL A 44 3.17 -3.51 5.43
N ILE A 45 4.04 -3.19 4.47
CA ILE A 45 3.79 -2.10 3.50
C ILE A 45 2.65 -2.45 2.53
N HIS A 46 2.56 -3.71 2.12
CA HIS A 46 1.56 -4.17 1.16
C HIS A 46 0.14 -4.12 1.73
N ASP A 47 -0.05 -4.56 2.99
CA ASP A 47 -1.37 -4.49 3.65
C ASP A 47 -1.21 -4.09 5.13
N PRO A 48 -1.00 -2.79 5.41
CA PRO A 48 -0.76 -2.30 6.77
C PRO A 48 -1.92 -2.62 7.72
N GLY A 49 -3.16 -2.60 7.20
CA GLY A 49 -4.37 -2.84 7.99
C GLY A 49 -4.37 -4.17 8.75
N THR A 50 -3.82 -5.23 8.14
CA THR A 50 -3.72 -6.55 8.78
C THR A 50 -2.77 -6.57 9.98
N TYR A 51 -1.87 -5.60 10.09
CA TYR A 51 -0.85 -5.53 11.13
C TYR A 51 -1.12 -4.46 12.19
N HIS A 52 -2.20 -3.69 12.11
CA HIS A 52 -2.50 -2.59 13.02
C HIS A 52 -2.48 -2.99 14.50
N ASP A 53 -3.01 -4.18 14.82
CA ASP A 53 -3.07 -4.71 16.19
C ASP A 53 -1.88 -5.62 16.54
N HIS A 54 -0.93 -5.80 15.62
CA HIS A 54 0.19 -6.69 15.84
C HIS A 54 1.17 -6.07 16.86
N PRO A 55 1.55 -6.78 17.94
CA PRO A 55 2.35 -6.20 19.05
C PRO A 55 3.68 -5.57 18.60
N LEU A 56 4.31 -6.15 17.58
CA LEU A 56 5.59 -5.67 17.06
C LEU A 56 5.46 -4.78 15.81
N TYR A 57 4.41 -4.95 15.00
CA TYR A 57 4.32 -4.35 13.67
C TYR A 57 3.29 -3.23 13.60
N GLY A 58 2.35 -3.16 14.55
CA GLY A 58 1.24 -2.22 14.56
C GLY A 58 1.67 -0.77 14.58
N SER A 59 2.66 -0.43 15.40
CA SER A 59 3.17 0.94 15.48
C SER A 59 3.81 1.42 14.17
N PHE A 60 4.39 0.52 13.37
CA PHE A 60 4.87 0.84 12.03
C PHE A 60 3.73 0.85 11.01
N ALA A 61 2.83 -0.13 11.08
CA ALA A 61 1.72 -0.29 10.14
C ALA A 61 0.72 0.88 10.19
N GLN A 62 0.39 1.36 11.39
CA GLN A 62 -0.54 2.50 11.59
C GLN A 62 -0.01 3.82 11.00
N LEU A 63 1.31 3.92 10.78
CA LEU A 63 1.94 5.10 10.16
C LEU A 63 1.93 5.03 8.62
N LEU A 64 1.53 3.89 8.04
CA LEU A 64 1.49 3.71 6.60
C LEU A 64 0.09 4.03 6.08
N PRO A 65 -0.02 4.68 4.91
CA PRO A 65 -1.31 4.86 4.27
C PRO A 65 -1.90 3.49 3.89
N SER A 66 -3.18 3.27 4.16
CA SER A 66 -3.88 2.10 3.65
C SER A 66 -4.08 2.27 2.14
N HIS A 67 -3.32 1.54 1.34
CA HIS A 67 -3.42 1.57 -0.12
C HIS A 67 -4.63 0.79 -0.69
N ARG A 68 -5.68 0.56 0.11
CA ARG A 68 -6.87 -0.11 -0.40
C ARG A 68 -7.58 0.81 -1.37
N PHE A 69 -7.68 0.36 -2.62
CA PHE A 69 -8.55 0.98 -3.61
C PHE A 69 -9.92 1.18 -2.98
N THR A 70 -10.31 2.44 -2.84
CA THR A 70 -11.66 2.80 -2.42
C THR A 70 -12.32 3.38 -3.67
N PRO A 71 -13.26 2.66 -4.30
CA PRO A 71 -13.97 3.20 -5.45
C PRO A 71 -14.69 4.48 -5.03
N ARG A 72 -14.94 5.36 -6.00
CA ARG A 72 -15.80 6.50 -5.74
C ARG A 72 -17.18 6.02 -5.30
N GLY A 73 -17.84 6.79 -4.42
CA GLY A 73 -19.24 6.55 -4.09
C GLY A 73 -20.17 6.68 -5.30
N GLN A 74 -19.76 7.46 -6.32
CA GLN A 74 -20.42 7.57 -7.62
C GLN A 74 -19.37 7.69 -8.74
N SER A 75 -19.60 7.01 -9.86
CA SER A 75 -18.72 7.09 -11.04
C SER A 75 -18.68 8.50 -11.63
N ALA A 76 -17.59 8.87 -12.30
CA ALA A 76 -17.56 10.13 -13.05
C ALA A 76 -18.61 10.08 -14.17
N PRO A 77 -19.31 11.20 -14.43
CA PRO A 77 -20.22 11.27 -15.56
C PRO A 77 -19.43 11.14 -16.87
N TYR A 78 -19.95 10.36 -17.81
CA TYR A 78 -19.48 10.31 -19.18
C TYR A 78 -20.67 10.25 -20.14
N GLN A 79 -20.42 10.59 -21.41
CA GLN A 79 -21.40 10.47 -22.47
C GLN A 79 -20.80 9.61 -23.59
N GLN A 80 -21.55 8.59 -24.01
CA GLN A 80 -21.20 7.76 -25.15
C GLN A 80 -21.67 8.45 -26.45
N TRP A 81 -20.80 8.46 -27.46
CA TRP A 81 -21.14 8.91 -28.81
C TRP A 81 -20.97 7.72 -29.76
N GLY A 82 -21.96 7.49 -30.63
CA GLY A 82 -22.01 6.33 -31.51
C GLY A 82 -22.88 5.18 -30.98
N GLU A 83 -23.28 4.31 -31.91
CA GLU A 83 -24.14 3.14 -31.69
C GLU A 83 -23.35 1.85 -31.99
N ASP A 84 -23.84 0.69 -31.53
CA ASP A 84 -23.23 -0.63 -31.73
C ASP A 84 -21.76 -0.75 -31.30
N LEU A 85 -21.37 -0.04 -30.23
CA LEU A 85 -20.05 -0.21 -29.63
C LEU A 85 -19.94 -1.59 -28.96
N ASP A 86 -18.76 -2.18 -29.06
CA ASP A 86 -18.43 -3.41 -28.35
C ASP A 86 -18.65 -3.26 -26.83
N SER A 87 -19.34 -4.24 -26.25
CA SER A 87 -19.63 -4.32 -24.82
C SER A 87 -18.39 -4.27 -23.92
N GLN A 88 -17.24 -4.82 -24.35
CA GLN A 88 -16.02 -4.74 -23.56
C GLN A 88 -15.46 -3.32 -23.52
N SER A 89 -15.55 -2.59 -24.63
CA SER A 89 -15.13 -1.19 -24.73
C SER A 89 -15.97 -0.30 -23.81
N ILE A 90 -17.28 -0.52 -23.75
CA ILE A 90 -18.17 0.16 -22.79
C ILE A 90 -17.75 -0.16 -21.35
N GLN A 91 -17.54 -1.45 -21.03
CA GLN A 91 -17.15 -1.88 -19.69
C GLN A 91 -15.80 -1.27 -19.26
N GLN A 92 -14.85 -1.10 -20.18
CA GLN A 92 -13.58 -0.45 -19.89
C GLN A 92 -13.76 1.02 -19.52
N MET A 93 -14.65 1.75 -20.21
CA MET A 93 -14.96 3.13 -19.85
C MET A 93 -15.63 3.24 -18.47
N GLU A 94 -16.61 2.38 -18.18
CA GLU A 94 -17.27 2.35 -16.86
C GLU A 94 -16.27 2.10 -15.74
N ASN A 95 -15.36 1.14 -15.93
CA ASN A 95 -14.29 0.83 -14.98
C ASN A 95 -13.37 2.03 -14.77
N ALA A 96 -12.96 2.70 -15.85
CA ALA A 96 -12.16 3.92 -15.76
C ALA A 96 -12.89 5.03 -14.99
N CYS A 97 -14.19 5.18 -15.23
CA CYS A 97 -15.05 6.10 -14.49
C CYS A 97 -15.33 5.66 -13.04
N ALA A 98 -14.91 4.49 -12.58
CA ALA A 98 -14.99 4.08 -11.18
C ALA A 98 -13.69 4.34 -10.40
N LEU A 99 -12.58 4.64 -11.08
CA LEU A 99 -11.28 4.87 -10.45
C LEU A 99 -11.28 6.17 -9.61
N PRO A 100 -10.63 6.16 -8.42
CA PRO A 100 -10.36 7.35 -7.64
C PRO A 100 -9.30 8.22 -8.35
N VAL A 101 -9.43 9.55 -8.23
CA VAL A 101 -8.54 10.55 -8.83
C VAL A 101 -7.63 11.17 -7.78
#